data_AF-A0A1W9P0V0-F1
#
_entry.id   AF-A0A1W9P0V0-F1
#
_cell.length_a   1.000
_cell.length_b   1.000
_cell.length_c   1.000
_cell.angle_alpha   90.00
_cell.angle_beta   90.00
_cell.angle_gamma   90.00
#
_symmetry.space_group_name_H-M   'P 1'
#
loop_
_entity.id
_entity.type
_entity.pdbx_description
1 polymer ?
#
loop_
_entity_poly.entity_id
_entity_poly.type
_entity_poly.pdbx_seq_one_letter_code
_entity_poly.pdbx_strand_id
1 'polypeptide(L)'
;MSKVEKKKGILSIDKEKNLVKVLYQHPKRPDKKKQLTVHEIKDIPEKYDGQEVIFTVLNGNRVVEIEIIKNKEKFVSKRWKTSMETAFKRDNVRIDKHTGKSPEKDGKGKHEEEYIFFLPSHLRQLMKSVYMDIGRVNKINPSLFLYKYTPGKDLDDPFSKIAGKHWERFEKAFSSNDEFHKASMGSQQILLHTIDNENWYIKKIQKKLQWRMVVGLGTNHPYEVSMRLHHIYGVPIIPGSALKGIARDMALIKIAKKEKKEVSGIEEKVQKYLAVKDQKDAFFATIKSKEFSNLTNEEKLLLAFGNQQFSGIVVFLDAIPDSAPKFKVDIMNPHVQKHL
;
A
#
# COMPACT_ATOMS: atom_id res chain seq x y z
N MET A 1 8.88 16.90 -25.27
CA MET A 1 8.13 15.65 -25.03
C MET A 1 6.79 15.75 -25.74
N SER A 2 6.40 14.76 -26.52
CA SER A 2 5.08 14.72 -27.16
C SER A 2 3.98 14.58 -26.11
N LYS A 3 2.96 15.43 -26.14
CA LYS A 3 1.89 15.43 -25.15
C LYS A 3 0.90 14.30 -25.48
N VAL A 4 0.68 13.37 -24.56
CA VAL A 4 -0.25 12.25 -24.73
C VAL A 4 -1.43 12.44 -23.77
N GLU A 5 -2.66 12.41 -24.29
CA GLU A 5 -3.89 12.58 -23.51
C GLU A 5 -4.88 11.45 -23.83
N LYS A 6 -5.52 10.86 -22.80
CA LYS A 6 -6.64 9.93 -22.99
C LYS A 6 -7.97 10.66 -22.83
N LYS A 7 -8.92 10.40 -23.73
CA LYS A 7 -10.24 11.04 -23.76
C LYS A 7 -11.34 10.00 -23.95
N LYS A 8 -12.53 10.27 -23.44
CA LYS A 8 -13.75 9.46 -23.69
C LYS A 8 -14.59 10.14 -24.77
N GLY A 9 -15.14 9.35 -25.69
CA GLY A 9 -15.98 9.86 -26.77
C GLY A 9 -16.87 8.78 -27.37
N ILE A 10 -17.55 9.13 -28.45
CA ILE A 10 -18.38 8.24 -29.27
C ILE A 10 -17.69 8.09 -30.63
N LEU A 11 -17.57 6.86 -31.10
CA LEU A 11 -17.01 6.56 -32.40
C LEU A 11 -18.06 6.83 -33.50
N SER A 12 -17.62 7.41 -34.62
CA SER A 12 -18.43 7.63 -35.81
C SER A 12 -17.66 7.12 -37.03
N ILE A 13 -18.23 6.17 -37.74
CA ILE A 13 -17.62 5.48 -38.89
C ILE A 13 -18.49 5.72 -40.12
N ASP A 14 -17.93 6.38 -41.14
CA ASP A 14 -18.54 6.55 -42.46
C ASP A 14 -17.71 5.75 -43.46
N LYS A 15 -18.19 4.54 -43.83
CA LYS A 15 -17.48 3.63 -44.74
C LYS A 15 -17.48 4.11 -46.19
N GLU A 16 -18.55 4.78 -46.64
CA GLU A 16 -18.66 5.29 -48.01
C GLU A 16 -17.59 6.36 -48.27
N LYS A 17 -17.26 7.17 -47.25
CA LYS A 17 -16.20 8.19 -47.32
C LYS A 17 -14.86 7.75 -46.73
N ASN A 18 -14.75 6.48 -46.33
CA ASN A 18 -13.58 5.91 -45.65
C ASN A 18 -13.07 6.80 -44.49
N LEU A 19 -14.00 7.29 -43.67
CA LEU A 19 -13.77 8.33 -42.68
C LEU A 19 -14.18 7.85 -41.31
N VAL A 20 -13.22 7.79 -40.39
CA VAL A 20 -13.48 7.49 -38.98
C VAL A 20 -13.25 8.73 -38.14
N LYS A 21 -14.16 9.00 -37.20
CA LYS A 21 -14.11 10.15 -36.28
C LYS A 21 -14.42 9.72 -34.86
N VAL A 22 -13.93 10.51 -33.91
CA VAL A 22 -14.31 10.44 -32.50
C VAL A 22 -14.93 11.76 -32.06
N LEU A 23 -16.14 11.69 -31.54
CA LEU A 23 -16.90 12.82 -31.00
C LEU A 23 -16.74 12.85 -29.48
N TYR A 24 -16.30 13.97 -28.91
CA TYR A 24 -16.03 14.07 -27.48
C TYR A 24 -16.35 15.47 -26.94
N GLN A 25 -16.61 15.56 -25.63
CA GLN A 25 -16.83 16.84 -24.96
C GLN A 25 -15.50 17.46 -24.54
N HIS A 26 -15.39 18.80 -24.63
CA HIS A 26 -14.17 19.48 -24.23
C HIS A 26 -13.96 19.39 -22.70
N PRO A 27 -12.78 18.94 -22.21
CA PRO A 27 -12.57 18.63 -20.80
C PRO A 27 -12.69 19.83 -19.84
N LYS A 28 -12.56 21.07 -20.35
CA LYS A 28 -12.74 22.31 -19.57
C LYS A 28 -14.04 23.07 -19.89
N ARG A 29 -14.83 22.61 -20.86
CA ARG A 29 -16.08 23.24 -21.33
C ARG A 29 -17.05 22.13 -21.81
N PRO A 30 -17.77 21.47 -20.88
CA PRO A 30 -18.59 20.29 -21.18
C PRO A 30 -19.67 20.52 -22.24
N ASP A 31 -20.12 21.77 -22.35
CA ASP A 31 -21.05 22.35 -23.32
C ASP A 31 -20.54 22.35 -24.78
N LYS A 32 -19.22 22.23 -25.01
CA LYS A 32 -18.65 22.21 -26.36
C LYS A 32 -18.31 20.79 -26.83
N LYS A 33 -19.06 20.29 -27.81
CA LYS A 33 -18.73 19.07 -28.57
C LYS A 33 -17.59 19.34 -29.57
N LYS A 34 -16.57 18.49 -29.57
CA LYS A 34 -15.46 18.49 -30.53
C LYS A 34 -15.41 17.16 -31.28
N GLN A 35 -14.87 17.19 -32.49
CA GLN A 35 -14.62 16.00 -33.30
C GLN A 35 -13.14 15.92 -33.66
N LEU A 36 -12.59 14.72 -33.70
CA LEU A 36 -11.27 14.44 -34.27
C LEU A 36 -11.40 13.34 -35.30
N THR A 37 -10.75 13.54 -36.46
CA THR A 37 -10.66 12.51 -37.50
C THR A 37 -9.52 11.55 -37.18
N VAL A 38 -9.79 10.26 -37.35
CA VAL A 38 -8.87 9.16 -37.08
C VAL A 38 -8.20 8.78 -38.40
N HIS A 39 -6.98 9.27 -38.62
CA HIS A 39 -6.27 9.06 -39.89
C HIS A 39 -5.40 7.81 -39.91
N GLU A 40 -4.97 7.34 -38.73
CA GLU A 40 -3.91 6.32 -38.62
C GLU A 40 -4.41 4.92 -38.27
N ILE A 41 -5.71 4.77 -38.03
CA ILE A 41 -6.36 3.52 -37.65
C ILE A 41 -7.51 3.28 -38.64
N LYS A 42 -7.25 2.45 -39.66
CA LYS A 42 -8.15 2.30 -40.81
C LYS A 42 -9.07 1.07 -40.74
N ASP A 43 -8.75 0.12 -39.86
CA ASP A 43 -9.38 -1.20 -39.83
C ASP A 43 -10.34 -1.38 -38.64
N ILE A 44 -11.20 -0.37 -38.36
CA ILE A 44 -12.18 -0.48 -37.28
C ILE A 44 -13.50 -1.04 -37.85
N PRO A 45 -13.99 -2.18 -37.34
CA PRO A 45 -15.25 -2.76 -37.80
C PRO A 45 -16.46 -1.83 -37.59
N GLU A 46 -17.35 -1.78 -38.57
CA GLU A 46 -18.57 -0.95 -38.58
C GLU A 46 -19.53 -1.26 -37.43
N LYS A 47 -19.51 -2.49 -36.91
CA LYS A 47 -20.25 -2.86 -35.70
C LYS A 47 -19.95 -1.97 -34.48
N TYR A 48 -18.84 -1.22 -34.51
CA TYR A 48 -18.45 -0.29 -33.46
C TYR A 48 -18.91 1.16 -33.70
N ASP A 49 -19.58 1.46 -34.82
CA ASP A 49 -20.18 2.77 -35.05
C ASP A 49 -21.19 3.12 -33.93
N GLY A 50 -21.17 4.37 -33.48
CA GLY A 50 -22.01 4.86 -32.39
C GLY A 50 -21.64 4.36 -30.98
N GLN A 51 -20.61 3.52 -30.81
CA GLN A 51 -20.21 3.01 -29.49
C GLN A 51 -19.33 3.99 -28.71
N GLU A 52 -19.42 3.92 -27.37
CA GLU A 52 -18.50 4.65 -26.50
C GLU A 52 -17.10 4.07 -26.53
N VAL A 53 -16.11 4.96 -26.63
CA VAL A 53 -14.70 4.62 -26.75
C VAL A 53 -13.83 5.48 -25.83
N ILE A 54 -12.69 4.92 -25.41
CA ILE A 54 -11.57 5.67 -24.86
C ILE A 54 -10.51 5.77 -25.96
N PHE A 55 -10.01 6.96 -26.26
CA PHE A 55 -9.02 7.15 -27.30
C PHE A 55 -7.83 7.99 -26.83
N THR A 56 -6.65 7.65 -27.32
CA THR A 56 -5.39 8.31 -27.00
C THR A 56 -5.03 9.30 -28.10
N VAL A 57 -4.77 10.56 -27.72
CA VAL A 57 -4.42 11.66 -28.62
C VAL A 57 -2.99 12.11 -28.37
N LEU A 58 -2.17 12.10 -29.41
CA LEU A 58 -0.83 12.65 -29.45
C LEU A 58 -0.87 14.10 -29.95
N ASN A 59 -0.17 15.00 -29.25
CA ASN A 59 -0.03 16.42 -29.58
C ASN A 59 -1.38 17.14 -29.82
N GLY A 60 -2.44 16.70 -29.14
CA GLY A 60 -3.74 17.36 -29.10
C GLY A 60 -4.69 17.09 -30.28
N ASN A 61 -4.22 16.52 -31.39
CA ASN A 61 -5.05 16.28 -32.58
C ASN A 61 -4.89 14.90 -33.24
N ARG A 62 -3.82 14.14 -32.96
CA ARG A 62 -3.57 12.85 -33.63
C ARG A 62 -4.05 11.69 -32.79
N VAL A 63 -5.10 11.00 -33.23
CA VAL A 63 -5.60 9.79 -32.55
C VAL A 63 -4.70 8.61 -32.91
N VAL A 64 -4.10 7.99 -31.90
CA VAL A 64 -3.10 6.91 -32.07
C VAL A 64 -3.56 5.55 -31.53
N GLU A 65 -4.58 5.54 -30.68
CA GLU A 65 -5.18 4.33 -30.09
C GLU A 65 -6.66 4.59 -29.78
N ILE A 66 -7.51 3.58 -29.97
CA ILE A 66 -8.94 3.57 -29.66
C ILE A 66 -9.26 2.25 -28.94
N GLU A 67 -9.90 2.32 -27.78
CA GLU A 67 -10.41 1.20 -26.99
C GLU A 67 -11.94 1.27 -26.93
N ILE A 68 -12.61 0.21 -27.37
CA ILE A 68 -14.07 0.07 -27.27
C ILE A 68 -14.42 -0.26 -25.82
N ILE A 69 -15.28 0.54 -25.18
CA ILE A 69 -15.57 0.37 -23.74
C ILE A 69 -16.32 -0.94 -23.46
N LYS A 70 -17.26 -1.30 -24.34
CA LYS A 70 -18.18 -2.43 -24.13
C LYS A 70 -17.49 -3.79 -24.09
N ASN A 71 -16.50 -4.02 -24.95
CA ASN A 71 -15.83 -5.33 -25.10
C ASN A 71 -14.31 -5.27 -24.92
N LYS A 72 -13.76 -4.10 -24.56
CA LYS A 72 -12.33 -3.88 -24.32
C LYS A 72 -11.40 -4.11 -25.52
N GLU A 73 -11.94 -4.17 -26.72
CA GLU A 73 -11.15 -4.34 -27.94
C GLU A 73 -10.37 -3.05 -28.29
N LYS A 74 -9.11 -3.20 -28.71
CA LYS A 74 -8.19 -2.08 -28.96
C LYS A 74 -7.69 -2.04 -30.40
N PHE A 75 -7.69 -0.83 -30.95
CA PHE A 75 -7.16 -0.52 -32.28
C PHE A 75 -6.06 0.52 -32.15
N VAL A 76 -4.88 0.23 -32.68
CA VAL A 76 -3.67 1.06 -32.50
C VAL A 76 -3.04 1.37 -33.85
N SER A 77 -2.60 2.61 -34.04
CA SER A 77 -1.85 3.03 -35.23
C SER A 77 -0.57 2.20 -35.39
N LYS A 78 -0.35 1.63 -36.58
CA LYS A 78 0.89 0.88 -36.90
C LYS A 78 2.15 1.72 -36.63
N ARG A 79 2.09 3.02 -36.92
CA ARG A 79 3.20 3.96 -36.71
C ARG A 79 3.43 4.22 -35.22
N TRP A 80 2.37 4.30 -34.42
CA TRP A 80 2.46 4.41 -32.96
C TRP A 80 3.01 3.13 -32.32
N LYS A 81 2.51 1.97 -32.74
CA LYS A 81 2.99 0.65 -32.30
C LYS A 81 4.48 0.47 -32.61
N THR A 82 4.89 0.78 -33.84
CA THR A 82 6.30 0.73 -34.26
C THR A 82 7.15 1.77 -33.53
N SER A 83 6.63 2.98 -33.28
CA SER A 83 7.36 4.00 -32.51
C SER A 83 7.52 3.62 -31.05
N MET A 84 6.55 2.94 -30.45
CA MET A 84 6.69 2.37 -29.11
C MET A 84 7.75 1.27 -29.13
N GLU A 85 7.64 0.30 -30.03
CA GLU A 85 8.63 -0.79 -30.17
C GLU A 85 10.04 -0.27 -30.51
N THR A 86 10.16 0.79 -31.30
CA THR A 86 11.45 1.40 -31.69
C THR A 86 12.00 2.32 -30.61
N ALA A 87 11.16 2.99 -29.81
CA ALA A 87 11.60 3.71 -28.61
C ALA A 87 12.13 2.69 -27.58
N PHE A 88 11.40 1.60 -27.35
CA PHE A 88 11.87 0.47 -26.56
C PHE A 88 13.20 -0.12 -27.07
N LYS A 89 13.37 -0.31 -28.40
CA LYS A 89 14.63 -0.80 -28.98
C LYS A 89 15.77 0.22 -28.97
N ARG A 90 15.52 1.52 -29.22
CA ARG A 90 16.54 2.58 -29.20
C ARG A 90 17.05 2.88 -27.80
N ASP A 91 16.17 2.78 -26.80
CA ASP A 91 16.56 2.89 -25.40
C ASP A 91 17.41 1.70 -24.96
N ASN A 92 17.16 0.49 -25.49
CA ASN A 92 18.02 -0.68 -25.26
C ASN A 92 19.38 -0.58 -26.00
N VAL A 93 19.43 -0.13 -27.25
CA VAL A 93 20.67 -0.08 -28.07
C VAL A 93 21.64 1.04 -27.65
N ARG A 94 21.16 2.12 -27.02
CA ARG A 94 22.06 3.18 -26.50
C ARG A 94 22.91 2.73 -25.31
N ILE A 95 22.51 1.67 -24.63
CA ILE A 95 23.14 1.19 -23.40
C ILE A 95 24.30 0.22 -23.70
N ASP A 96 24.24 -0.50 -24.82
CA ASP A 96 25.26 -1.46 -25.25
C ASP A 96 26.64 -0.86 -25.56
N LYS A 97 26.77 0.47 -25.68
CA LYS A 97 28.07 1.11 -25.99
C LYS A 97 28.89 1.52 -24.77
N HIS A 98 28.38 1.40 -23.54
CA HIS A 98 29.11 1.84 -22.34
C HIS A 98 29.40 0.80 -21.26
N THR A 99 29.11 -0.47 -21.52
CA THR A 99 29.65 -1.56 -20.68
C THR A 99 30.15 -2.67 -21.60
N GLY A 100 31.44 -2.64 -21.89
CA GLY A 100 32.11 -3.76 -22.55
C GLY A 100 32.01 -4.99 -21.66
N LYS A 101 31.16 -5.93 -22.05
CA LYS A 101 31.26 -7.39 -21.87
C LYS A 101 30.02 -8.04 -22.48
N SER A 102 30.20 -8.78 -23.57
CA SER A 102 29.19 -9.70 -24.10
C SER A 102 28.94 -10.83 -23.09
N PRO A 103 27.70 -11.26 -22.83
CA PRO A 103 27.45 -12.55 -22.22
C PRO A 103 27.59 -13.65 -23.27
N GLU A 104 28.34 -14.68 -22.91
CA GLU A 104 28.44 -15.95 -23.62
C GLU A 104 27.05 -16.53 -23.90
N LYS A 105 26.88 -17.04 -25.12
CA LYS A 105 25.68 -17.75 -25.57
C LYS A 105 25.76 -19.19 -25.08
N ASP A 106 25.07 -19.49 -23.99
CA ASP A 106 24.72 -20.88 -23.66
C ASP A 106 23.20 -21.07 -23.65
N GLY A 107 22.74 -21.79 -24.68
CA GLY A 107 21.85 -22.95 -24.59
C GLY A 107 20.57 -22.89 -23.76
N LYS A 108 19.44 -22.95 -24.49
CA LYS A 108 18.08 -23.37 -24.09
C LYS A 108 17.27 -22.36 -23.27
N GLY A 109 16.41 -21.66 -24.01
CA GLY A 109 15.49 -20.63 -23.54
C GLY A 109 14.66 -21.05 -22.33
N LYS A 110 14.99 -20.46 -21.18
CA LYS A 110 13.99 -20.10 -20.18
C LYS A 110 13.41 -18.77 -20.63
N HIS A 111 12.09 -18.68 -20.80
CA HIS A 111 11.43 -17.38 -20.84
C HIS A 111 11.83 -16.64 -19.55
N GLU A 112 12.71 -15.63 -19.65
CA GLU A 112 12.92 -14.71 -18.54
C GLU A 112 11.56 -14.05 -18.26
N GLU A 113 11.02 -14.29 -17.07
CA GLU A 113 9.77 -13.68 -16.66
C GLU A 113 9.96 -12.16 -16.60
N GLU A 114 9.32 -11.44 -17.51
CA GLU A 114 9.46 -9.99 -17.57
C GLU A 114 8.62 -9.33 -16.46
N TYR A 115 9.28 -8.84 -15.42
CA TYR A 115 8.65 -8.02 -14.38
C TYR A 115 8.43 -6.59 -14.88
N ILE A 116 7.19 -6.08 -14.75
CA ILE A 116 6.82 -4.72 -15.14
C ILE A 116 6.72 -3.84 -13.90
N PHE A 117 7.54 -2.79 -13.81
CA PHE A 117 7.45 -1.79 -12.74
C PHE A 117 6.78 -0.52 -13.24
N PHE A 118 5.67 -0.13 -12.60
CA PHE A 118 4.95 1.12 -12.88
C PHE A 118 5.63 2.32 -12.22
N LEU A 119 6.90 2.54 -12.56
CA LEU A 119 7.78 3.58 -12.02
C LEU A 119 8.25 4.53 -13.13
N PRO A 120 8.70 5.76 -12.79
CA PRO A 120 9.43 6.64 -13.72
C PRO A 120 10.59 5.90 -14.39
N SER A 121 10.95 6.27 -15.63
CA SER A 121 11.86 5.50 -16.50
C SER A 121 13.19 5.12 -15.84
N HIS A 122 13.89 6.09 -15.24
CA HIS A 122 15.18 5.84 -14.58
C HIS A 122 15.05 4.87 -13.40
N LEU A 123 14.03 5.08 -12.56
CA LEU A 123 13.79 4.22 -11.40
C LEU A 123 13.33 2.82 -11.81
N ARG A 124 12.53 2.71 -12.89
CA ARG A 124 12.13 1.44 -13.48
C ARG A 124 13.34 0.65 -13.96
N GLN A 125 14.29 1.29 -14.63
CA GLN A 125 15.52 0.63 -15.10
C GLN A 125 16.38 0.16 -13.93
N LEU A 126 16.58 1.02 -12.93
CA LEU A 126 17.28 0.65 -11.70
C LEU A 126 16.60 -0.55 -11.04
N MET A 127 15.28 -0.51 -10.84
CA MET A 127 14.55 -1.60 -10.21
C MET A 127 14.61 -2.88 -11.02
N LYS A 128 14.52 -2.84 -12.35
CA LYS A 128 14.74 -4.03 -13.20
C LYS A 128 16.12 -4.66 -12.95
N SER A 129 17.16 -3.85 -12.79
CA SER A 129 18.53 -4.33 -12.51
C SER A 129 18.74 -4.85 -11.09
N VAL A 130 17.97 -4.36 -10.12
CA VAL A 130 18.12 -4.72 -8.70
C VAL A 130 17.24 -5.90 -8.34
N TYR A 131 16.00 -5.93 -8.82
CA TYR A 131 14.96 -6.85 -8.37
C TYR A 131 15.33 -8.34 -8.52
N MET A 132 16.09 -8.66 -9.57
CA MET A 132 16.50 -10.04 -9.85
C MET A 132 17.60 -10.54 -8.90
N ASP A 133 18.40 -9.63 -8.33
CA ASP A 133 19.54 -9.93 -7.46
C ASP A 133 19.17 -9.71 -5.98
N ILE A 134 19.03 -10.82 -5.23
CA ILE A 134 18.66 -10.79 -3.81
C ILE A 134 19.67 -10.01 -2.97
N GLY A 135 20.96 -10.07 -3.31
CA GLY A 135 22.04 -9.34 -2.62
C GLY A 135 22.05 -7.84 -2.88
N ARG A 136 21.27 -7.36 -3.86
CA ARG A 136 20.97 -5.94 -4.04
C ARG A 136 19.63 -5.56 -3.41
N VAL A 137 18.63 -6.43 -3.50
CA VAL A 137 17.32 -6.21 -2.86
C VAL A 137 17.46 -6.05 -1.35
N ASN A 138 18.33 -6.84 -0.70
CA ASN A 138 18.52 -6.76 0.75
C ASN A 138 19.10 -5.41 1.24
N LYS A 139 19.61 -4.57 0.34
CA LYS A 139 20.08 -3.19 0.64
C LYS A 139 18.98 -2.14 0.48
N ILE A 140 17.84 -2.51 -0.08
CA ILE A 140 16.67 -1.62 -0.21
C ILE A 140 15.88 -1.67 1.09
N ASN A 141 15.36 -0.51 1.53
CA ASN A 141 14.43 -0.47 2.65
C ASN A 141 13.24 -1.43 2.42
N PRO A 142 12.92 -2.34 3.35
CA PRO A 142 11.86 -3.32 3.16
C PRO A 142 10.48 -2.70 2.89
N SER A 143 10.15 -1.59 3.55
CA SER A 143 8.89 -0.88 3.32
C SER A 143 8.82 -0.28 1.91
N LEU A 144 9.92 0.24 1.37
CA LEU A 144 9.94 0.73 -0.01
C LEU A 144 9.82 -0.42 -1.01
N PHE A 145 10.56 -1.50 -0.79
CA PHE A 145 10.51 -2.66 -1.67
C PHE A 145 9.09 -3.20 -1.77
N LEU A 146 8.43 -3.41 -0.62
CA LEU A 146 7.10 -3.99 -0.58
C LEU A 146 6.04 -3.05 -1.17
N TYR A 147 6.00 -1.78 -0.75
CA TYR A 147 4.89 -0.88 -1.05
C TYR A 147 5.08 0.00 -2.28
N LYS A 148 6.33 0.23 -2.72
CA LYS A 148 6.65 1.16 -3.81
C LYS A 148 7.30 0.46 -4.99
N TYR A 149 8.05 -0.61 -4.76
CA TYR A 149 8.73 -1.36 -5.82
C TYR A 149 8.06 -2.70 -6.11
N THR A 150 6.73 -2.69 -6.05
CA THR A 150 5.87 -3.81 -6.38
C THR A 150 5.81 -3.98 -7.91
N PRO A 151 6.24 -5.12 -8.48
CA PRO A 151 6.04 -5.39 -9.89
C PRO A 151 4.56 -5.71 -10.17
N GLY A 152 4.07 -5.29 -11.32
CA GLY A 152 2.83 -5.82 -11.88
C GLY A 152 3.09 -6.60 -13.15
N LYS A 153 2.00 -6.87 -13.89
CA LYS A 153 2.02 -7.51 -15.21
C LYS A 153 1.11 -6.77 -16.19
N ASP A 154 1.31 -7.05 -17.48
CA ASP A 154 0.25 -6.92 -18.47
C ASP A 154 -0.87 -7.91 -18.15
N LEU A 155 -2.11 -7.52 -18.47
CA LEU A 155 -3.40 -7.95 -17.92
C LEU A 155 -3.75 -9.47 -17.97
N ASP A 156 -2.88 -10.34 -18.49
CA ASP A 156 -3.19 -11.72 -18.91
C ASP A 156 -2.65 -12.84 -17.97
N ASP A 157 -2.25 -12.55 -16.73
CA ASP A 157 -1.80 -13.57 -15.74
C ASP A 157 -2.60 -13.48 -14.45
N PRO A 158 -2.92 -14.61 -13.80
CA PRO A 158 -3.37 -14.60 -12.43
C PRO A 158 -2.41 -13.80 -11.53
N PHE A 159 -2.90 -12.66 -11.05
CA PHE A 159 -2.25 -11.70 -10.15
C PHE A 159 -1.54 -12.39 -8.94
N SER A 160 -1.98 -13.59 -8.58
CA SER A 160 -1.45 -14.42 -7.50
C SER A 160 -0.01 -14.93 -7.70
N LYS A 161 0.42 -15.23 -8.94
CA LYS A 161 1.77 -15.80 -9.17
C LYS A 161 2.89 -14.80 -8.94
N ILE A 162 2.74 -13.58 -9.46
CA ILE A 162 3.72 -12.51 -9.27
C ILE A 162 3.74 -12.04 -7.82
N ALA A 163 2.56 -11.92 -7.19
CA ALA A 163 2.44 -11.63 -5.78
C ALA A 163 3.22 -12.63 -4.93
N GLY A 164 3.00 -13.94 -5.14
CA GLY A 164 3.72 -15.00 -4.44
C GLY A 164 5.24 -14.86 -4.59
N LYS A 165 5.74 -14.68 -5.82
CA LYS A 165 7.18 -14.50 -6.07
C LYS A 165 7.75 -13.24 -5.44
N HIS A 166 6.99 -12.14 -5.42
CA HIS A 166 7.40 -10.91 -4.76
C HIS A 166 7.53 -11.11 -3.25
N TRP A 167 6.56 -11.78 -2.63
CA TRP A 167 6.61 -12.14 -1.22
C TRP A 167 7.75 -13.11 -0.88
N GLU A 168 8.01 -14.11 -1.73
CA GLU A 168 9.17 -15.00 -1.56
C GLU A 168 10.49 -14.23 -1.66
N ARG A 169 10.59 -13.26 -2.57
CA ARG A 169 11.77 -12.39 -2.68
C ARG A 169 11.92 -11.50 -1.45
N PHE A 170 10.82 -10.92 -0.96
CA PHE A 170 10.80 -10.16 0.28
C PHE A 170 11.30 -11.02 1.45
N GLU A 171 10.76 -12.23 1.61
CA GLU A 171 11.21 -13.18 2.64
C GLU A 171 12.71 -13.45 2.51
N LYS A 172 13.19 -13.82 1.32
CA LYS A 172 14.60 -14.17 1.09
C LYS A 172 15.55 -12.99 1.33
N ALA A 173 15.16 -11.77 0.97
CA ALA A 173 16.02 -10.61 1.08
C ALA A 173 16.07 -10.01 2.49
N PHE A 174 14.96 -10.08 3.24
CA PHE A 174 14.83 -9.36 4.50
C PHE A 174 14.74 -10.25 5.74
N SER A 175 14.54 -11.56 5.59
CA SER A 175 14.63 -12.46 6.74
C SER A 175 16.04 -12.51 7.28
N SER A 176 16.19 -12.27 8.58
CA SER A 176 17.49 -12.19 9.26
C SER A 176 18.37 -11.02 8.78
N ASN A 177 17.82 -10.07 8.03
CA ASN A 177 18.51 -8.82 7.72
C ASN A 177 18.54 -7.95 8.98
N ASP A 178 19.73 -7.75 9.50
CA ASP A 178 19.95 -7.12 10.80
C ASP A 178 20.29 -5.62 10.68
N GLU A 179 20.63 -5.12 9.49
CA GLU A 179 21.07 -3.74 9.30
C GLU A 179 19.97 -2.74 9.66
N PHE A 180 18.79 -2.93 9.06
CA PHE A 180 17.62 -2.12 9.31
C PHE A 180 17.06 -2.28 10.72
N HIS A 181 17.16 -3.49 11.27
CA HIS A 181 16.78 -3.79 12.64
C HIS A 181 17.66 -3.03 13.65
N LYS A 182 18.99 -3.07 13.49
CA LYS A 182 19.93 -2.31 14.32
C LYS A 182 19.66 -0.81 14.28
N ALA A 183 19.37 -0.25 13.11
CA ALA A 183 19.01 1.16 12.98
C ALA A 183 17.74 1.51 13.76
N SER A 184 16.71 0.65 13.68
CA SER A 184 15.47 0.81 14.46
C SER A 184 15.72 0.72 15.96
N MET A 185 16.54 -0.24 16.40
CA MET A 185 16.87 -0.42 17.82
C MET A 185 17.66 0.76 18.38
N GLY A 186 18.66 1.26 17.65
CA GLY A 186 19.41 2.46 18.05
C GLY A 186 18.50 3.67 18.24
N SER A 187 17.56 3.87 17.32
CA SER A 187 16.57 4.95 17.42
C SER A 187 15.60 4.78 18.58
N GLN A 188 15.17 3.54 18.87
CA GLN A 188 14.32 3.26 20.04
C GLN A 188 15.06 3.52 21.34
N GLN A 189 16.34 3.18 21.44
CA GLN A 189 17.16 3.46 22.62
C GLN A 189 17.29 4.96 22.89
N ILE A 190 17.51 5.76 21.84
CA ILE A 190 17.55 7.22 21.95
C ILE A 190 16.20 7.75 22.44
N LEU A 191 15.10 7.31 21.84
CA LEU A 191 13.75 7.70 22.28
C LEU A 191 13.51 7.37 23.76
N LEU A 192 13.86 6.15 24.19
CA LEU A 192 13.69 5.73 25.58
C LEU A 192 14.55 6.55 26.53
N HIS A 193 15.79 6.88 26.15
CA HIS A 193 16.66 7.73 26.96
C HIS A 193 16.08 9.16 27.08
N THR A 194 15.56 9.73 26.00
CA THR A 194 14.90 11.04 26.02
C THR A 194 13.67 11.03 26.94
N ILE A 195 12.83 10.00 26.84
CA ILE A 195 11.63 9.86 27.69
C ILE A 195 12.00 9.71 29.17
N ASP A 196 13.06 8.94 29.46
CA ASP A 196 13.54 8.72 30.84
C ASP A 196 13.99 10.03 31.49
N ASN A 197 14.62 10.92 30.71
CA ASN A 197 15.03 12.25 31.16
C ASN A 197 13.87 13.23 31.40
N GLU A 198 12.66 12.92 30.92
CA GLU A 198 11.46 13.76 31.06
C GLU A 198 10.54 13.32 32.23
N ASN A 199 11.06 12.58 33.22
CA ASN A 199 10.31 12.08 34.39
C ASN A 199 9.13 11.15 34.06
N TRP A 200 9.18 10.46 32.92
CA TRP A 200 8.21 9.42 32.61
C TRP A 200 8.56 8.11 33.31
N TYR A 201 7.55 7.42 33.85
CA TYR A 201 7.73 6.03 34.26
C TYR A 201 7.66 5.09 33.06
N ILE A 202 8.79 4.46 32.71
CA ILE A 202 8.88 3.55 31.57
C ILE A 202 8.70 2.09 32.02
N LYS A 203 7.62 1.45 31.57
CA LYS A 203 7.45 0.00 31.69
C LYS A 203 7.81 -0.72 30.39
N LYS A 204 8.96 -1.39 30.37
CA LYS A 204 9.36 -2.26 29.24
C LYS A 204 8.63 -3.59 29.30
N ILE A 205 8.09 -4.03 28.16
CA ILE A 205 7.45 -5.33 28.00
C ILE A 205 8.11 -6.03 26.81
N GLN A 206 8.75 -7.17 27.08
CA GLN A 206 9.30 -8.05 26.05
C GLN A 206 8.53 -9.38 26.07
N LYS A 207 8.08 -9.80 24.89
CA LYS A 207 7.35 -11.07 24.70
C LYS A 207 7.80 -11.73 23.40
N LYS A 208 7.85 -13.07 23.44
CA LYS A 208 8.13 -13.91 22.28
C LYS A 208 6.82 -14.28 21.60
N LEU A 209 6.80 -14.24 20.27
CA LEU A 209 5.68 -14.76 19.48
C LEU A 209 5.54 -16.27 19.71
N GLN A 210 4.31 -16.71 20.01
CA GLN A 210 3.98 -18.14 20.12
C GLN A 210 3.78 -18.79 18.74
N TRP A 211 3.28 -18.01 17.78
CA TRP A 211 3.03 -18.44 16.41
C TRP A 211 3.33 -17.31 15.41
N ARG A 212 3.14 -17.57 14.11
CA ARG A 212 3.22 -16.53 13.08
C ARG A 212 2.21 -15.43 13.39
N MET A 213 2.65 -14.19 13.22
CA MET A 213 1.86 -13.00 13.45
C MET A 213 1.95 -12.10 12.23
N VAL A 214 0.82 -11.55 11.83
CA VAL A 214 0.74 -10.51 10.81
C VAL A 214 -0.15 -9.40 11.34
N VAL A 215 0.33 -8.16 11.21
CA VAL A 215 -0.39 -6.96 11.63
C VAL A 215 -0.65 -6.12 10.38
N GLY A 216 -1.85 -5.56 10.25
CA GLY A 216 -2.18 -4.66 9.14
C GLY A 216 -2.52 -5.34 7.82
N LEU A 217 -3.08 -6.56 7.83
CA LEU A 217 -3.50 -7.29 6.62
C LEU A 217 -4.43 -6.48 5.71
N GLY A 218 -5.30 -5.66 6.29
CA GLY A 218 -6.29 -4.86 5.56
C GLY A 218 -5.78 -3.54 5.00
N THR A 219 -4.47 -3.25 5.04
CA THR A 219 -3.96 -2.02 4.42
C THR A 219 -3.93 -2.14 2.89
N ASN A 220 -4.24 -1.04 2.19
CA ASN A 220 -4.27 -1.04 0.73
C ASN A 220 -2.90 -1.40 0.17
N HIS A 221 -2.86 -2.48 -0.60
CA HIS A 221 -1.68 -2.95 -1.31
C HIS A 221 -2.09 -3.51 -2.66
N PRO A 222 -1.27 -3.37 -3.73
CA PRO A 222 -1.62 -3.90 -5.05
C PRO A 222 -2.05 -5.36 -5.01
N TYR A 223 -1.38 -6.20 -4.20
CA TYR A 223 -1.69 -7.63 -4.05
C TYR A 223 -2.78 -7.95 -3.01
N GLU A 224 -3.59 -6.97 -2.59
CA GLU A 224 -4.71 -7.09 -1.63
C GLU A 224 -4.33 -7.47 -0.18
N VAL A 225 -3.20 -8.14 0.00
CA VAL A 225 -2.63 -8.50 1.30
C VAL A 225 -1.43 -7.62 1.59
N SER A 226 -1.27 -7.24 2.86
CA SER A 226 -0.23 -6.31 3.32
C SER A 226 0.25 -6.64 4.73
N MET A 227 1.31 -5.96 5.18
CA MET A 227 1.83 -6.08 6.54
C MET A 227 2.37 -4.75 7.06
N ARG A 228 2.16 -4.46 8.34
CA ARG A 228 2.61 -3.21 8.94
C ARG A 228 4.11 -3.22 9.15
N LEU A 229 4.81 -2.43 8.34
CA LEU A 229 6.24 -2.16 8.46
C LEU A 229 6.47 -0.71 8.90
N HIS A 230 7.52 -0.47 9.68
CA HIS A 230 8.00 0.88 9.99
C HIS A 230 8.44 1.55 8.69
N HIS A 231 7.96 2.75 8.39
CA HIS A 231 8.22 3.39 7.09
C HIS A 231 9.71 3.71 6.86
N ILE A 232 10.45 4.06 7.92
CA ILE A 232 11.87 4.43 7.83
C ILE A 232 12.80 3.21 7.91
N TYR A 233 12.43 2.19 8.68
CA TYR A 233 13.33 1.06 8.98
C TYR A 233 12.87 -0.23 8.29
N GLY A 234 11.64 -0.31 7.79
CA GLY A 234 11.12 -1.52 7.16
C GLY A 234 11.01 -2.74 8.09
N VAL A 235 11.19 -2.58 9.40
CA VAL A 235 10.93 -3.65 10.38
C VAL A 235 9.43 -3.81 10.61
N PRO A 236 8.92 -5.03 10.87
CA PRO A 236 7.52 -5.21 11.24
C PRO A 236 7.26 -4.57 12.60
N ILE A 237 6.10 -3.94 12.75
CA ILE A 237 5.72 -3.29 14.03
C ILE A 237 4.32 -3.73 14.46
N ILE A 238 4.09 -3.72 15.78
CA ILE A 238 2.74 -3.70 16.33
C ILE A 238 2.45 -2.25 16.73
N PRO A 239 1.51 -1.56 16.08
CA PRO A 239 1.18 -0.18 16.42
C PRO A 239 0.79 -0.04 17.90
N GLY A 240 1.24 1.03 18.54
CA GLY A 240 0.88 1.38 19.92
C GLY A 240 -0.63 1.56 20.09
N SER A 241 -1.33 2.00 19.03
CA SER A 241 -2.79 2.04 19.00
C SER A 241 -3.44 0.66 19.08
N ALA A 242 -2.88 -0.34 18.40
CA ALA A 242 -3.37 -1.72 18.48
C ALA A 242 -3.10 -2.33 19.86
N LEU A 243 -1.92 -2.06 20.44
CA LEU A 243 -1.58 -2.48 21.80
C LEU A 243 -2.50 -1.82 22.84
N LYS A 244 -2.75 -0.52 22.70
CA LYS A 244 -3.68 0.24 23.55
C LYS A 244 -5.10 -0.34 23.46
N GLY A 245 -5.57 -0.63 22.25
CA GLY A 245 -6.88 -1.25 22.02
C GLY A 245 -7.01 -2.61 22.71
N ILE A 246 -6.09 -3.54 22.47
CA ILE A 246 -6.11 -4.87 23.10
C ILE A 246 -6.02 -4.78 24.63
N ALA A 247 -5.16 -3.90 25.16
CA ALA A 247 -5.04 -3.69 26.59
C ALA A 247 -6.33 -3.13 27.21
N ARG A 248 -6.97 -2.18 26.53
CA ARG A 248 -8.26 -1.60 26.92
C ARG A 248 -9.37 -2.64 26.94
N ASP A 249 -9.51 -3.40 25.85
CA ASP A 249 -10.56 -4.41 25.71
C ASP A 249 -10.39 -5.52 26.74
N MET A 250 -9.16 -5.97 26.98
CA MET A 250 -8.87 -6.97 28.00
C MET A 250 -9.14 -6.42 29.42
N ALA A 251 -8.85 -5.15 29.69
CA ALA A 251 -9.16 -4.53 30.97
C ALA A 251 -10.68 -4.45 31.20
N LEU A 252 -11.44 -4.03 30.19
CA LEU A 252 -12.91 -4.03 30.22
C LEU A 252 -13.46 -5.43 30.49
N ILE A 253 -12.99 -6.46 29.77
CA ILE A 253 -13.42 -7.86 29.97
C ILE A 253 -13.10 -8.34 31.39
N LYS A 254 -11.93 -8.00 31.94
CA LYS A 254 -11.56 -8.39 33.31
C LYS A 254 -12.46 -7.75 34.36
N ILE A 255 -12.77 -6.47 34.20
CA ILE A 255 -13.66 -5.74 35.12
C ILE A 255 -15.08 -6.28 35.01
N ALA A 256 -15.59 -6.46 33.79
CA ALA A 256 -16.90 -7.06 33.51
C ALA A 256 -17.07 -8.42 34.20
N LYS A 257 -16.08 -9.31 34.06
CA LYS A 257 -16.08 -10.62 34.71
C LYS A 257 -16.05 -10.52 36.24
N LYS A 258 -15.20 -9.65 36.79
CA LYS A 258 -15.07 -9.46 38.25
C LYS A 258 -16.36 -8.94 38.87
N GLU A 259 -17.04 -8.01 38.18
CA GLU A 259 -18.24 -7.33 38.67
C GLU A 259 -19.54 -8.01 38.24
N LYS A 260 -19.47 -9.10 37.46
CA LYS A 260 -20.62 -9.79 36.87
C LYS A 260 -21.54 -8.84 36.08
N LYS A 261 -20.92 -7.95 35.30
CA LYS A 261 -21.59 -6.96 34.44
C LYS A 261 -21.24 -7.20 32.97
N GLU A 262 -22.01 -6.60 32.07
CA GLU A 262 -21.66 -6.55 30.65
C GLU A 262 -20.54 -5.54 30.38
N VAL A 263 -19.72 -5.85 29.36
CA VAL A 263 -18.63 -4.97 28.90
C VAL A 263 -19.16 -3.62 28.41
N SER A 264 -20.24 -3.65 27.64
CA SER A 264 -20.95 -2.47 27.11
C SER A 264 -21.33 -1.48 28.21
N GLY A 265 -21.88 -1.98 29.32
CA GLY A 265 -22.30 -1.15 30.44
C GLY A 265 -21.13 -0.47 31.18
N ILE A 266 -19.98 -1.13 31.28
CA ILE A 266 -18.77 -0.51 31.86
C ILE A 266 -18.21 0.54 30.91
N GLU A 267 -18.14 0.23 29.61
CA GLU A 267 -17.65 1.16 28.61
C GLU A 267 -18.50 2.44 28.55
N GLU A 268 -19.82 2.31 28.58
CA GLU A 268 -20.74 3.45 28.60
C GLU A 268 -20.52 4.35 29.84
N LYS A 269 -20.34 3.75 31.01
CA LYS A 269 -20.02 4.49 32.24
C LYS A 269 -18.72 5.27 32.11
N VAL A 270 -17.67 4.66 31.56
CA VAL A 270 -16.38 5.35 31.34
C VAL A 270 -16.52 6.51 30.35
N GLN A 271 -17.31 6.36 29.29
CA GLN A 271 -17.56 7.45 28.33
C GLN A 271 -18.31 8.62 28.96
N LYS A 272 -19.28 8.34 29.85
CA LYS A 272 -20.13 9.36 30.47
C LYS A 272 -19.60 9.87 31.82
N TYR A 273 -18.51 9.30 32.35
CA TYR A 273 -18.01 9.55 33.71
C TYR A 273 -17.81 11.04 34.02
N LEU A 274 -17.24 11.79 33.08
CA LEU A 274 -16.92 13.21 33.27
C LEU A 274 -18.09 14.16 32.95
N ALA A 275 -19.25 13.63 32.55
CA ALA A 275 -20.45 14.42 32.33
C ALA A 275 -21.14 14.82 33.65
N VAL A 276 -20.89 14.07 34.73
CA VAL A 276 -21.41 14.37 36.08
C VAL A 276 -20.40 15.24 36.82
N LYS A 277 -20.80 16.47 37.17
CA LYS A 277 -19.90 17.47 37.77
C LYS A 277 -19.21 16.97 39.04
N ASP A 278 -19.96 16.38 39.96
CA ASP A 278 -19.40 15.90 41.24
C ASP A 278 -18.39 14.77 41.03
N GLN A 279 -18.65 13.86 40.09
CA GLN A 279 -17.72 12.77 39.73
C GLN A 279 -16.43 13.33 39.12
N LYS A 280 -16.56 14.32 38.23
CA LYS A 280 -15.44 15.01 37.60
C LYS A 280 -14.56 15.69 38.66
N ASP A 281 -15.16 16.46 39.56
CA ASP A 281 -14.43 17.20 40.59
C ASP A 281 -13.71 16.24 41.56
N ALA A 282 -14.38 15.17 42.00
CA ALA A 282 -13.80 14.12 42.84
C ALA A 282 -12.64 13.36 42.15
N PHE A 283 -12.79 13.02 40.87
CA PHE A 283 -11.76 12.36 40.09
C PHE A 283 -10.49 13.20 39.98
N PHE A 284 -10.63 14.49 39.63
CA PHE A 284 -9.48 15.38 39.53
C PHE A 284 -8.86 15.71 40.89
N ALA A 285 -9.64 15.77 41.96
CA ALA A 285 -9.11 15.89 43.31
C ALA A 285 -8.23 14.67 43.67
N THR A 286 -8.70 13.45 43.40
CA THR A 286 -7.97 12.20 43.67
C THR A 286 -6.67 12.09 42.84
N ILE A 287 -6.70 12.53 41.57
CA ILE A 287 -5.49 12.57 40.74
C ILE A 287 -4.47 13.57 41.30
N LYS A 288 -4.92 14.76 41.72
CA LYS A 288 -4.04 15.80 42.28
C LYS A 288 -3.40 15.37 43.60
N SER A 289 -4.14 14.64 44.45
CA SER A 289 -3.60 14.07 45.68
C SER A 289 -2.70 12.86 45.46
N LYS A 290 -2.61 12.34 44.22
CA LYS A 290 -1.86 11.13 43.84
C LYS A 290 -2.33 9.86 44.56
N GLU A 291 -3.57 9.84 45.03
CA GLU A 291 -4.17 8.71 45.76
C GLU A 291 -4.76 7.66 44.81
N PHE A 292 -3.95 7.17 43.85
CA PHE A 292 -4.42 6.27 42.78
C PHE A 292 -5.01 4.94 43.29
N SER A 293 -4.70 4.54 44.53
CA SER A 293 -5.30 3.37 45.19
C SER A 293 -6.81 3.50 45.38
N ASN A 294 -7.28 4.73 45.60
CA ASN A 294 -8.67 5.06 45.92
C ASN A 294 -9.58 5.08 44.68
N LEU A 295 -8.99 5.05 43.49
CA LEU A 295 -9.74 5.01 42.24
C LEU A 295 -10.51 3.70 42.06
N THR A 296 -11.76 3.83 41.64
CA THR A 296 -12.60 2.73 41.14
C THR A 296 -12.01 2.10 39.87
N ASN A 297 -12.56 0.97 39.43
CA ASN A 297 -12.09 0.30 38.22
C ASN A 297 -12.36 1.16 36.97
N GLU A 298 -13.52 1.82 36.91
CA GLU A 298 -13.91 2.74 35.85
C GLU A 298 -13.00 3.97 35.80
N GLU A 299 -12.65 4.54 36.96
CA GLU A 299 -11.70 5.65 37.03
C GLU A 299 -10.29 5.24 36.62
N LYS A 300 -9.85 4.03 36.98
CA LYS A 300 -8.56 3.48 36.51
C LYS A 300 -8.55 3.30 34.98
N LEU A 301 -9.65 2.83 34.39
CA LEU A 301 -9.81 2.76 32.94
C LEU A 301 -9.76 4.15 32.29
N LEU A 302 -10.51 5.11 32.83
CA LEU A 302 -10.54 6.49 32.34
C LEU A 302 -9.15 7.13 32.43
N LEU A 303 -8.47 6.97 33.56
CA LEU A 303 -7.13 7.49 33.78
C LEU A 303 -6.14 6.91 32.76
N ALA A 304 -6.17 5.60 32.53
CA ALA A 304 -5.23 4.94 31.63
C ALA A 304 -5.51 5.22 30.15
N PHE A 305 -6.77 5.12 29.72
CA PHE A 305 -7.12 5.12 28.29
C PHE A 305 -7.72 6.43 27.79
N GLY A 306 -8.38 7.18 28.67
CA GLY A 306 -9.12 8.39 28.34
C GLY A 306 -10.52 8.15 27.79
N ASN A 307 -11.21 9.25 27.52
CA ASN A 307 -12.47 9.34 26.80
C ASN A 307 -12.47 10.61 25.92
N GLN A 308 -13.61 10.99 25.34
CA GLN A 308 -13.69 12.19 24.50
C GLN A 308 -13.43 13.51 25.24
N GLN A 309 -13.55 13.53 26.58
CA GLN A 309 -13.37 14.72 27.42
C GLN A 309 -12.03 14.75 28.16
N PHE A 310 -11.28 13.65 28.15
CA PHE A 310 -10.04 13.50 28.90
C PHE A 310 -9.05 12.59 28.16
N SER A 311 -7.83 13.09 27.93
CA SER A 311 -6.74 12.26 27.41
C SER A 311 -6.17 11.38 28.51
N GLY A 312 -6.18 10.07 28.30
CA GLY A 312 -5.54 9.12 29.20
C GLY A 312 -4.05 9.41 29.36
N ILE A 313 -3.49 9.06 30.53
CA ILE A 313 -2.11 9.38 30.91
C ILE A 313 -1.10 8.30 30.53
N VAL A 314 -1.56 7.15 30.02
CA VAL A 314 -0.68 6.04 29.62
C VAL A 314 -0.44 6.09 28.11
N VAL A 315 0.83 6.25 27.75
CA VAL A 315 1.30 6.22 26.36
C VAL A 315 1.74 4.81 26.00
N PHE A 316 1.18 4.28 24.91
CA PHE A 316 1.58 2.99 24.34
C PHE A 316 2.46 3.26 23.12
N LEU A 317 3.75 2.92 23.23
CA LEU A 317 4.68 2.98 22.10
C LEU A 317 4.48 1.78 21.17
N ASP A 318 4.90 1.93 19.91
CA ASP A 318 4.94 0.82 18.97
C ASP A 318 5.87 -0.29 19.51
N ALA A 319 5.42 -1.55 19.41
CA ALA A 319 6.31 -2.67 19.65
C ALA A 319 7.12 -2.96 18.38
N ILE A 320 8.44 -2.98 18.54
CA ILE A 320 9.39 -3.37 17.51
C ILE A 320 10.07 -4.69 17.89
N PRO A 321 10.58 -5.46 16.93
CA PRO A 321 11.26 -6.71 17.20
C PRO A 321 12.62 -6.44 17.86
N ASP A 322 12.97 -7.29 18.84
CA ASP A 322 14.23 -7.24 19.59
C ASP A 322 15.38 -8.00 18.91
N SER A 323 15.09 -8.62 17.76
CA SER A 323 16.07 -9.32 16.92
C SER A 323 15.69 -9.16 15.46
N ALA A 324 16.62 -9.44 14.57
CA ALA A 324 16.38 -9.39 13.13
C ALA A 324 15.07 -10.13 12.76
N PRO A 325 14.12 -9.47 12.06
CA PRO A 325 12.83 -10.05 11.76
C PRO A 325 12.95 -11.37 10.97
N LYS A 326 12.09 -12.32 11.31
CA LYS A 326 11.93 -13.57 10.55
C LYS A 326 10.61 -13.51 9.79
N PHE A 327 10.68 -13.29 8.49
CA PHE A 327 9.51 -13.30 7.63
C PHE A 327 9.24 -14.72 7.11
N LYS A 328 7.97 -15.01 6.86
CA LYS A 328 7.51 -16.24 6.22
C LYS A 328 6.31 -15.92 5.34
N VAL A 329 6.34 -16.36 4.09
CA VAL A 329 5.14 -16.40 3.25
C VAL A 329 4.19 -17.45 3.82
N ASP A 330 2.90 -17.10 3.91
CA ASP A 330 1.84 -17.99 4.36
C ASP A 330 0.63 -17.85 3.43
N ILE A 331 -0.20 -18.90 3.37
CA ILE A 331 -1.41 -18.91 2.54
C ILE A 331 -2.61 -18.76 3.46
N MET A 332 -3.40 -17.72 3.24
CA MET A 332 -4.66 -17.51 3.95
C MET A 332 -5.82 -17.84 3.02
N ASN A 333 -6.73 -18.71 3.47
CA ASN A 333 -8.05 -18.83 2.87
C ASN A 333 -8.99 -17.86 3.60
N PRO A 334 -9.50 -16.81 2.95
CA PRO A 334 -10.46 -15.92 3.59
C PRO A 334 -11.78 -16.66 3.78
N HIS A 335 -12.05 -17.08 5.01
CA HIS A 335 -13.39 -17.49 5.40
C HIS A 335 -14.18 -16.24 5.76
N VAL A 336 -14.95 -15.72 4.80
CA VAL A 336 -15.94 -14.67 5.09
C VAL A 336 -17.12 -15.36 5.77
N GLN A 337 -17.08 -15.49 7.10
CA GLN A 337 -18.32 -15.67 7.85
C GLN A 337 -19.07 -14.34 7.82
N LYS A 338 -20.25 -14.32 7.20
CA LYS A 338 -21.20 -13.22 7.37
C LYS A 338 -21.50 -13.12 8.86
N HIS A 339 -20.95 -12.11 9.53
CA HIS A 339 -21.42 -11.73 10.85
C HIS A 339 -22.83 -11.16 10.66
N LEU A 340 -23.82 -11.92 11.15
CA LEU A 340 -25.24 -11.57 11.22
C LEU A 340 -25.48 -10.40 12.18
#